data_AF-A0A1H6EFD7-F1
#
_entry.id   AF-A0A1H6EFD7-F1
#
_cell.length_a   1.000
_cell.length_b   1.000
_cell.length_c   1.000
_cell.angle_alpha   90.00
_cell.angle_beta   90.00
_cell.angle_gamma   90.00
#
_symmetry.space_group_name_H-M   'P 1'
#
loop_
_entity.id
_entity.type
_entity.pdbx_description
1 polymer ?
#
loop_
_entity_poly.entity_id
_entity_poly.type
_entity_poly.pdbx_seq_one_letter_code
_entity_poly.pdbx_strand_id
1 'polypeptide(L)' 'MTRRRPAICDACARLRQRVDPQVAGRYVPYCAAFPEGVPAEIYGGGFDHRHEHPGDGGIRFAPRPAAEGAMRAFELRRT' A
#
# COMPACT_ATOMS: atom_id res chain seq x y z
N MET A 1 10.11 6.99 -17.19
CA MET A 1 9.25 6.16 -16.32
C MET A 1 9.00 6.92 -15.03
N THR A 2 7.84 7.56 -14.87
CA THR A 2 7.49 8.29 -13.66
C THR A 2 7.25 7.28 -12.53
N ARG A 3 8.02 7.34 -11.45
CA ARG A 3 7.82 6.45 -10.30
C ARG A 3 6.47 6.77 -9.65
N ARG A 4 5.67 5.74 -9.34
CA ARG A 4 4.42 5.87 -8.59
C ARG A 4 4.70 6.50 -7.22
N ARG A 5 3.84 7.44 -6.80
CA ARG A 5 3.93 8.13 -5.51
C ARG A 5 4.00 7.11 -4.35
N PRO A 6 4.87 7.31 -3.35
CA PRO A 6 4.96 6.42 -2.20
C PRO A 6 3.62 6.35 -1.45
N ALA A 7 3.25 5.17 -0.94
CA ALA A 7 2.19 5.03 0.05
C ALA A 7 2.73 4.33 1.29
N ILE A 8 2.09 4.55 2.45
CA ILE A 8 2.50 3.89 3.69
C ILE A 8 2.44 2.36 3.59
N CYS A 9 1.60 1.81 2.71
CA CYS A 9 1.56 0.38 2.42
C CYS A 9 2.91 -0.18 1.94
N ASP A 10 3.79 0.61 1.32
CA ASP A 10 5.12 0.18 0.86
C ASP A 10 6.06 -0.23 2.03
N ALA A 11 5.73 0.25 3.23
CA ALA A 11 6.38 -0.07 4.49
C ALA A 11 5.72 -1.23 5.24
N CYS A 12 4.58 -1.74 4.78
CA CYS A 12 3.78 -2.73 5.52
C CYS A 12 4.24 -4.17 5.23
N ALA A 13 4.42 -4.98 6.28
CA ALA A 13 4.74 -6.41 6.20
C ALA A 13 3.65 -7.26 5.51
N ARG A 14 2.42 -6.72 5.41
CA ARG A 14 1.28 -7.41 4.81
C ARG A 14 1.13 -7.13 3.31
N LEU A 15 1.83 -6.13 2.76
CA LEU A 15 1.70 -5.79 1.34
C LEU A 15 2.30 -6.89 0.47
N ARG A 16 1.52 -7.34 -0.51
CA ARG A 16 1.90 -8.29 -1.56
C ARG A 16 1.50 -7.73 -2.93
N GLN A 17 2.05 -8.33 -3.98
CA GLN A 17 1.69 -8.02 -5.36
C GLN A 17 1.39 -9.31 -6.10
N ARG A 18 0.39 -9.28 -6.98
CA ARG A 18 0.08 -10.36 -7.93
C ARG A 18 -0.06 -9.77 -9.32
N VAL A 19 0.10 -10.61 -10.35
CA VAL A 19 -0.20 -10.20 -11.73
C VAL A 19 -1.71 -9.99 -11.87
N ASP A 20 -2.11 -8.93 -12.54
CA ASP A 20 -3.49 -8.67 -12.91
C ASP A 20 -3.90 -9.66 -14.01
N PRO A 21 -4.89 -10.54 -13.78
CA PRO A 21 -5.30 -11.52 -14.79
C PRO A 21 -5.98 -10.88 -16.00
N GLN A 22 -6.46 -9.64 -15.90
CA GLN A 22 -7.17 -8.94 -16.98
C GLN A 22 -6.26 -8.02 -17.79
N VAL A 23 -5.08 -7.66 -17.27
CA VAL A 23 -4.17 -6.69 -17.89
C VAL A 23 -2.74 -7.22 -17.86
N ALA A 24 -2.27 -7.70 -19.01
CA ALA A 24 -0.91 -8.22 -19.15
C ALA A 24 0.15 -7.18 -18.69
N GLY A 25 1.08 -7.63 -17.85
CA GLY A 25 2.17 -6.79 -17.33
C GLY A 25 1.77 -5.81 -16.21
N ARG A 26 0.50 -5.79 -15.78
CA ARG A 26 0.04 -5.02 -14.62
C ARG A 26 0.13 -5.85 -13.35
N TYR A 27 0.51 -5.19 -12.24
CA TYR A 27 0.49 -5.79 -10.92
C TYR A 27 -0.62 -5.17 -10.05
N VAL A 28 -1.33 -6.00 -9.29
CA VAL A 28 -2.31 -5.59 -8.29
C VAL A 28 -1.68 -5.69 -6.90
N PRO A 29 -1.55 -4.56 -6.16
CA PRO A 29 -1.16 -4.57 -4.76
C PRO A 29 -2.33 -5.08 -3.91
N TYR A 30 -2.08 -5.99 -3.00
CA TYR A 30 -3.11 -6.54 -2.10
C TYR A 30 -2.52 -6.89 -0.74
N CYS A 31 -3.36 -7.10 0.26
CA CYS A 31 -2.96 -7.58 1.58
C CYS A 31 -4.14 -8.28 2.27
N ALA A 32 -3.95 -8.77 3.50
CA ALA A 32 -5.04 -9.41 4.25
C ALA A 32 -6.23 -8.47 4.52
N ALA A 33 -6.02 -7.15 4.62
CA ALA A 33 -7.09 -6.16 4.82
C ALA A 33 -7.91 -5.93 3.55
N PHE A 34 -7.27 -6.05 2.39
CA PHE A 34 -7.89 -5.90 1.07
C PHE A 34 -7.41 -7.03 0.16
N PRO A 35 -7.95 -8.25 0.32
CA PRO A 35 -7.49 -9.41 -0.43
C PRO A 35 -7.70 -9.23 -1.95
N GLU A 36 -8.67 -8.41 -2.34
CA GLU A 36 -9.06 -8.21 -3.75
C GLU A 36 -8.21 -7.13 -4.43
N GLY A 37 -7.53 -6.31 -3.63
CA GLY A 37 -6.65 -5.25 -4.07
C GLY A 37 -6.77 -4.03 -3.17
N VAL A 38 -5.64 -3.39 -2.85
CA VAL A 38 -5.63 -2.16 -2.05
C VAL A 38 -6.32 -1.04 -2.84
N PRO A 39 -7.33 -0.38 -2.26
CA PRO A 39 -8.02 0.75 -2.88
C PRO A 39 -7.07 1.83 -3.41
N ALA A 40 -7.45 2.45 -4.53
CA ALA A 40 -6.63 3.47 -5.18
C ALA A 40 -6.40 4.70 -4.29
N GLU A 41 -7.34 5.07 -3.43
CA GLU A 41 -7.19 6.16 -2.46
C GLU A 41 -6.09 5.89 -1.41
N ILE A 42 -5.86 4.61 -1.09
CA ILE A 42 -4.80 4.16 -0.20
C ILE A 42 -3.48 4.04 -0.97
N TYR A 43 -3.44 3.21 -2.01
CA TYR A 43 -2.18 2.90 -2.69
C TYR A 43 -1.70 4.01 -3.62
N GLY A 44 -2.58 4.88 -4.10
CA GLY A 44 -2.26 6.02 -4.98
C GLY A 44 -2.60 7.36 -4.35
N GLY A 45 -3.74 7.46 -3.68
CA GLY A 45 -4.31 8.70 -3.12
C GLY A 45 -3.54 9.24 -1.92
N GLY A 46 -2.78 8.40 -1.21
CA GLY A 46 -1.94 8.83 -0.10
C GLY A 46 -2.65 8.82 1.25
N PHE A 47 -3.79 8.14 1.36
CA PHE A 47 -4.40 7.84 2.64
C PHE A 47 -3.38 7.11 3.55
N ASP A 48 -3.26 7.59 4.78
CA ASP A 48 -2.39 7.00 5.79
C ASP A 48 -3.09 5.79 6.43
N HIS A 49 -2.92 4.63 5.81
CA HIS A 49 -3.48 3.36 6.26
C HIS A 49 -2.80 2.78 7.53
N ARG A 50 -2.17 3.63 8.34
CA ARG A 50 -2.02 3.39 9.79
C ARG A 50 -3.33 3.66 10.53
N HIS A 51 -4.19 4.51 9.98
CA HIS A 51 -5.55 4.73 10.44
C HIS A 51 -6.49 3.66 9.90
N GLU A 52 -7.63 3.48 10.59
CA GLU A 52 -8.69 2.59 10.14
C GLU A 52 -9.27 3.06 8.81
N HIS A 53 -9.65 2.11 7.98
CA HIS A 53 -10.33 2.38 6.72
C HIS A 53 -11.56 1.47 6.59
N PRO A 54 -12.70 1.99 6.10
CA PRO A 54 -13.83 1.13 5.78
C PRO A 54 -13.42 -0.07 4.91
N GLY A 55 -13.77 -1.28 5.37
CA GLY A 55 -13.43 -2.52 4.68
C GLY A 55 -12.08 -3.14 5.02
N ASP A 56 -11.26 -2.55 5.90
CA ASP A 56 -9.96 -3.12 6.31
C ASP A 56 -10.06 -4.33 7.26
N GLY A 57 -11.27 -4.67 7.73
CA GLY A 57 -11.54 -5.77 8.64
C GLY A 57 -10.87 -5.64 10.01
N GLY A 58 -10.49 -4.41 10.42
CA GLY A 58 -9.75 -4.14 11.64
C GLY A 58 -8.25 -4.49 11.57
N ILE A 59 -7.73 -4.84 10.39
CA ILE A 59 -6.33 -5.24 10.22
C ILE A 59 -5.43 -4.00 10.21
N ARG A 60 -4.63 -3.85 11.27
CA ARG A 60 -3.75 -2.69 11.43
C ARG A 60 -2.45 -2.80 10.63
N PHE A 61 -1.84 -1.65 10.37
CA PHE A 61 -0.49 -1.54 9.84
C PHE A 61 0.52 -2.32 10.71
N ALA A 62 1.44 -3.05 10.07
CA ALA A 62 2.64 -3.54 10.74
C ALA A 62 3.85 -3.28 9.82
N PRO A 63 4.92 -2.65 10.33
CA PRO A 63 6.10 -2.38 9.51
C PRO A 63 6.82 -3.68 9.15
N ARG A 64 7.32 -3.77 7.92
CA ARG A 64 8.26 -4.84 7.53
C ARG A 64 9.67 -4.56 8.06
N PRO A 65 10.55 -5.57 8.16
CA PRO A 65 11.98 -5.30 8.39
C PRO A 65 12.54 -4.31 7.37
N ALA A 66 13.39 -3.40 7.84
CA ALA A 66 14.00 -2.33 7.03
C ALA A 66 12.96 -1.43 6.30
N ALA A 67 11.88 -1.05 6.98
CA ALA A 67 10.81 -0.20 6.44
C ALA A 67 11.10 1.31 6.50
N GLU A 68 12.18 1.74 7.17
CA GLU A 68 12.48 3.14 7.48
C GLU A 68 12.52 4.01 6.23
N GLY A 69 13.16 3.52 5.16
CA GLY A 69 13.22 4.23 3.88
C GLY A 69 11.85 4.43 3.23
N ALA A 70 10.97 3.42 3.29
CA ALA A 70 9.62 3.49 2.72
C ALA A 70 8.71 4.41 3.55
N MET A 71 8.79 4.34 4.89
CA MET A 71 8.05 5.24 5.78
C MET A 71 8.49 6.69 5.55
N ARG A 72 9.80 6.96 5.53
CA ARG A 72 10.33 8.31 5.25
C ARG A 72 9.89 8.83 3.88
N ALA A 73 9.89 8.00 2.85
CA ALA A 73 9.40 8.40 1.52
C ALA A 73 7.91 8.78 1.53
N PHE A 74 7.10 8.10 2.34
CA PHE A 74 5.69 8.47 2.53
C PHE A 74 5.53 9.77 3.32
N GLU A 75 6.26 9.97 4.41
CA GLU A 75 6.17 11.21 5.19
C GLU A 75 6.60 12.44 4.37
N LEU A 76 7.67 12.32 3.57
CA LEU A 76 8.12 13.39 2.65
C LEU A 76 7.10 13.72 1.54
N ARG A 77 6.17 12.82 1.24
CA ARG A 77 5.07 13.09 0.31
C ARG A 77 3.95 13.92 0.96
N ARG A 78 3.78 13.80 2.28
CA ARG A 78 2.70 14.47 3.03
C ARG A 78 3.01 15.93 3.35
N THR A 79 4.28 16.31 3.28
CA THR A 79 4.78 17.68 3.40
C THR A 79 4.74 18.39 2.06
#